data_AF-A0A8J5XDN8-F1
#
_entry.id   AF-A0A8J5XDN8-F1
#
_cell.length_a   1.000
_cell.length_b   1.000
_cell.length_c   1.000
_cell.angle_alpha   90.00
_cell.angle_beta   90.00
_cell.angle_gamma   90.00
#
_symmetry.space_group_name_H-M   'P 1'
#
loop_
_entity.id
_entity.type
_entity.pdbx_description
1 polymer ?
#
loop_
_entity_poly.entity_id
_entity_poly.type
_entity_poly.pdbx_seq_one_letter_code
_entity_poly.pdbx_strand_id
1 'polypeptide(L)'
;VVPAPWAEAYVLLCTTSEQLAEAEQLARKEEGKPIVFFNNRLDALRGELGLPTLPRRALQHRFLSFIRPAYLFAPRSYSASLTRKPYVLPFSGALFRVYPEDYQALLDTGKGTYRRVASTPSRPALSEFREALTSALSDVRQIDSAALLTRSFAARAWFEADAQRQDRSDSWRS
;
A
#
# COMPACT_ATOMS: atom_id res chain seq x y z
N VAL A 1 -16.32 11.63 19.24
CA VAL A 1 -15.45 12.79 18.90
C VAL A 1 -16.18 14.13 19.06
N VAL A 2 -15.64 15.01 19.91
CA VAL A 2 -16.04 16.43 20.03
C VAL A 2 -15.06 17.25 19.21
N PRO A 3 -15.51 17.95 18.14
CA PRO A 3 -14.61 18.75 17.32
C PRO A 3 -14.12 20.01 18.04
N ALA A 4 -12.93 20.49 17.65
CA ALA A 4 -12.37 21.75 18.10
C ALA A 4 -12.76 22.84 17.07
N PRO A 5 -13.70 23.77 17.40
CA PRO A 5 -14.26 24.69 16.40
C PRO A 5 -13.21 25.59 15.75
N TRP A 6 -12.18 25.94 16.52
CA TRP A 6 -11.05 26.78 16.11
C TRP A 6 -9.98 26.05 15.29
N ALA A 7 -10.06 24.71 15.19
CA ALA A 7 -9.06 23.95 14.45
C ALA A 7 -9.33 24.08 12.95
N GLU A 8 -8.33 24.51 12.19
CA GLU A 8 -8.35 24.56 10.73
C GLU A 8 -7.96 23.23 10.08
N ALA A 9 -7.27 22.35 10.83
CA ALA A 9 -6.84 21.04 10.38
C ALA A 9 -6.74 20.07 11.56
N TYR A 10 -6.87 18.77 11.26
CA TYR A 10 -6.69 17.70 12.23
C TYR A 10 -5.58 16.76 11.80
N VAL A 11 -4.71 16.37 12.72
CA VAL A 11 -3.67 15.37 12.49
C VAL A 11 -3.94 14.17 13.40
N LEU A 12 -4.24 13.03 12.77
CA LEU A 12 -4.48 11.76 13.45
C LEU A 12 -3.16 11.00 13.52
N LEU A 13 -2.69 10.75 14.74
CA LEU A 13 -1.43 10.06 15.02
C LEU A 13 -1.71 8.66 15.57
N CYS A 14 -0.95 7.67 15.09
CA CYS A 14 -0.95 6.29 15.59
C CYS A 14 -2.36 5.69 15.82
N THR A 15 -3.29 6.00 14.94
CA THR A 15 -4.69 5.56 14.98
C THR A 15 -4.78 4.05 14.85
N THR A 16 -5.61 3.42 15.68
CA THR A 16 -5.92 1.99 15.59
C THR A 16 -7.11 1.72 14.68
N SER A 17 -7.30 0.46 14.28
CA SER A 17 -8.46 0.06 13.46
C SER A 17 -9.80 0.40 14.13
N GLU A 18 -9.89 0.31 15.46
CA GLU A 18 -11.09 0.68 16.23
C GLU A 18 -11.41 2.18 16.13
N GLN A 19 -10.37 3.02 16.19
CA GLN A 19 -10.50 4.48 16.13
C GLN A 19 -10.80 5.01 14.73
N LEU A 20 -10.72 4.19 13.68
CA LEU A 20 -11.06 4.62 12.32
C LEU A 20 -12.54 5.01 12.18
N ALA A 21 -13.44 4.39 12.95
CA ALA A 21 -14.85 4.77 12.97
C ALA A 21 -15.05 6.18 13.57
N GLU A 22 -14.24 6.54 14.57
CA GLU A 22 -14.23 7.88 15.15
C GLU A 22 -13.62 8.90 14.19
N ALA A 23 -12.57 8.54 13.46
CA ALA A 23 -12.00 9.36 12.41
C ALA A 23 -13.02 9.66 11.29
N GLU A 24 -13.83 8.66 10.90
CA GLU A 24 -14.94 8.84 9.97
C GLU A 24 -15.98 9.83 10.52
N GLN A 25 -16.33 9.73 11.82
CA GLN A 25 -17.26 10.66 12.46
C GLN A 25 -16.71 12.08 12.52
N LEU A 26 -15.41 12.25 12.79
CA LEU A 26 -14.75 13.55 12.78
C LEU A 26 -14.81 14.17 11.37
N ALA A 27 -14.46 13.39 10.34
CA ALA A 27 -14.52 13.83 8.94
C ALA A 27 -15.91 14.30 8.51
N ARG A 28 -16.97 13.66 9.03
CA ARG A 28 -18.36 14.07 8.77
C ARG A 28 -18.77 15.34 9.51
N LYS A 29 -18.23 15.56 10.71
CA LYS A 29 -18.56 16.73 11.55
C LYS A 29 -17.80 17.99 11.13
N GLU A 30 -16.61 17.81 10.57
CA GLU A 30 -15.70 18.88 10.15
C GLU A 30 -15.50 18.82 8.63
N GLU A 31 -16.62 18.83 7.90
CA GLU A 31 -16.60 18.79 6.44
C GLU A 31 -15.85 19.99 5.87
N GLY A 32 -14.97 19.74 4.89
CA GLY A 32 -14.13 20.76 4.26
C GLY A 32 -12.81 21.02 4.98
N LYS A 33 -12.64 20.59 6.24
CA LYS A 33 -11.35 20.72 6.94
C LYS A 33 -10.41 19.56 6.60
N PRO A 34 -9.12 19.81 6.32
CA PRO A 34 -8.15 18.76 6.07
C PRO A 34 -7.92 17.89 7.31
N ILE A 35 -7.99 16.57 7.10
CA ILE A 35 -7.65 15.56 8.10
C ILE A 35 -6.47 14.75 7.58
N VAL A 36 -5.35 14.84 8.29
CA VAL A 36 -4.09 14.20 7.92
C VAL A 36 -3.87 12.97 8.78
N PHE A 37 -3.68 11.83 8.11
CA PHE A 37 -3.27 10.58 8.76
C PHE A 37 -1.75 10.50 8.76
N PHE A 38 -1.11 10.69 9.91
CA PHE A 38 0.34 10.68 10.01
C PHE A 38 0.84 9.41 10.70
N ASN A 39 1.69 8.65 9.99
CA ASN A 39 2.30 7.39 10.45
C ASN A 39 1.32 6.29 10.88
N ASN A 40 0.09 6.27 10.33
CA ASN A 40 -0.95 5.32 10.72
C ASN A 40 -0.86 3.94 10.04
N ARG A 41 0.12 3.72 9.15
CA ARG A 41 0.29 2.47 8.39
C ARG A 41 -1.04 1.95 7.82
N LEU A 42 -1.79 2.81 7.14
CA LEU A 42 -3.18 2.56 6.73
C LEU A 42 -3.38 1.23 5.99
N ASP A 43 -2.39 0.73 5.26
CA ASP A 43 -2.46 -0.57 4.60
C ASP A 43 -2.61 -1.75 5.58
N ALA A 44 -1.97 -1.68 6.75
CA ALA A 44 -2.14 -2.67 7.80
C ALA A 44 -3.55 -2.59 8.38
N LEU A 45 -4.02 -1.36 8.69
CA LEU A 45 -5.37 -1.15 9.23
C LEU A 45 -6.46 -1.62 8.26
N ARG A 46 -6.25 -1.43 6.94
CA ARG A 46 -7.15 -1.99 5.90
C ARG A 46 -7.19 -3.52 5.95
N GLY A 47 -6.05 -4.17 6.17
CA GLY A 47 -5.97 -5.62 6.31
C GLY A 47 -6.79 -6.16 7.50
N GLU A 48 -6.85 -5.40 8.58
CA GLU A 48 -7.55 -5.77 9.83
C GLU A 48 -9.07 -5.61 9.76
N LEU A 49 -9.61 -4.84 8.80
CA LEU A 49 -11.06 -4.63 8.70
C LEU A 49 -11.81 -5.95 8.44
N GLY A 50 -12.87 -6.15 9.21
CA GLY A 50 -13.71 -7.36 9.16
C GLY A 50 -13.21 -8.53 10.02
N LEU A 51 -12.11 -8.37 10.76
CA LEU A 51 -11.79 -9.30 11.85
C LEU A 51 -12.84 -9.17 12.98
N PRO A 52 -12.99 -10.21 13.84
CA PRO A 52 -13.83 -10.11 15.03
C PRO A 52 -13.50 -8.85 15.82
N THR A 53 -14.53 -8.21 16.39
CA THR A 53 -14.46 -6.96 17.17
C THR A 53 -13.98 -5.70 16.45
N LEU A 54 -13.45 -5.81 15.22
CA LEU A 54 -12.98 -4.67 14.43
C LEU A 54 -14.04 -4.14 13.44
N PRO A 55 -13.90 -2.90 12.94
CA PRO A 55 -14.86 -2.34 12.00
C PRO A 55 -15.00 -3.17 10.73
N ARG A 56 -16.21 -3.12 10.14
CA ARG A 56 -16.53 -3.87 8.92
C ARG A 56 -15.74 -3.34 7.72
N ARG A 57 -15.48 -4.22 6.74
CA ARG A 57 -14.84 -3.89 5.45
C ARG A 57 -15.48 -2.72 4.70
N ALA A 58 -16.78 -2.48 4.90
CA ALA A 58 -17.48 -1.32 4.34
C ALA A 58 -16.83 0.03 4.69
N LEU A 59 -16.06 0.12 5.79
CA LEU A 59 -15.31 1.31 6.17
C LEU A 59 -14.24 1.68 5.14
N GLN A 60 -13.59 0.69 4.50
CA GLN A 60 -12.65 0.93 3.41
C GLN A 60 -13.36 1.67 2.28
N HIS A 61 -14.46 1.09 1.79
CA HIS A 61 -15.18 1.55 0.62
C HIS A 61 -15.78 2.96 0.80
N ARG A 62 -16.29 3.27 1.99
CA ARG A 62 -17.01 4.52 2.27
C ARG A 62 -16.15 5.65 2.84
N PHE A 63 -14.98 5.36 3.40
CA PHE A 63 -14.14 6.34 4.09
C PHE A 63 -12.66 6.27 3.68
N LEU A 64 -11.99 5.13 3.88
CA LEU A 64 -10.55 5.04 3.60
C LEU A 64 -10.20 5.12 2.11
N SER A 65 -11.20 4.93 1.23
CA SER A 65 -11.09 5.08 -0.22
C SER A 65 -10.86 6.54 -0.66
N PHE A 66 -11.27 7.50 0.17
CA PHE A 66 -11.06 8.94 -0.07
C PHE A 66 -9.68 9.42 0.39
N ILE A 67 -8.98 8.64 1.23
CA ILE A 67 -7.71 9.07 1.83
C ILE A 67 -6.57 8.88 0.83
N ARG A 68 -6.04 10.00 0.34
CA ARG A 68 -4.89 10.04 -0.57
C ARG A 68 -3.58 9.76 0.19
N PRO A 69 -2.74 8.83 -0.28
CA PRO A 69 -1.43 8.61 0.32
C PRO A 69 -0.46 9.71 -0.14
N ALA A 70 -0.36 10.79 0.63
CA ALA A 70 0.54 11.91 0.34
C ALA A 70 2.02 11.52 0.40
N TYR A 71 2.39 10.68 1.37
CA TYR A 71 3.72 10.07 1.47
C TYR A 71 3.55 8.60 1.83
N LEU A 72 4.08 7.72 1.00
CA LEU A 72 4.04 6.27 1.21
C LEU A 72 5.43 5.70 1.06
N PHE A 73 5.88 4.97 2.07
CA PHE A 73 7.05 4.11 1.96
C PHE A 73 6.68 2.76 2.58
N ALA A 74 6.45 1.78 1.71
CA ALA A 74 6.01 0.44 2.09
C ALA A 74 7.06 -0.59 1.68
N PRO A 75 8.03 -0.91 2.55
CA PRO A 75 9.01 -1.95 2.29
C PRO A 75 8.33 -3.33 2.29
N ARG A 76 8.85 -4.21 1.42
CA ARG A 76 8.40 -5.57 1.22
C ARG A 76 9.60 -6.48 0.97
N SER A 77 9.50 -7.70 1.48
CA SER A 77 10.48 -8.75 1.28
C SER A 77 9.80 -9.91 0.56
N TYR A 78 10.45 -10.40 -0.47
CA TYR A 78 9.98 -11.50 -1.30
C TYR A 78 11.07 -12.55 -1.46
N SER A 79 10.67 -13.71 -1.96
CA SER A 79 11.56 -14.74 -2.44
C SER A 79 11.15 -15.18 -3.85
N ALA A 80 12.15 -15.44 -4.68
CA ALA A 80 11.99 -16.04 -6.00
C ALA A 80 12.56 -17.46 -5.95
N SER A 81 11.85 -18.41 -6.55
CA SER A 81 12.35 -19.78 -6.69
C SER A 81 13.18 -19.90 -7.96
N LEU A 82 14.32 -20.58 -7.89
CA LEU A 82 15.26 -20.80 -8.97
C LEU A 82 15.29 -22.28 -9.37
N THR A 83 15.53 -22.59 -10.64
CA THR A 83 15.73 -23.95 -11.14
C THR A 83 17.09 -24.55 -10.74
N ARG A 84 18.05 -23.69 -10.35
CA ARG A 84 19.41 -24.05 -9.93
C ARG A 84 19.71 -23.50 -8.55
N LYS A 85 20.72 -24.07 -7.86
CA LYS A 85 21.21 -23.53 -6.58
C LYS A 85 21.51 -22.03 -6.72
N PRO A 86 21.10 -21.17 -5.75
CA PRO A 86 20.60 -21.50 -4.40
C PRO A 86 19.11 -21.91 -4.28
N TYR A 87 18.38 -22.19 -5.38
CA TYR A 87 16.96 -22.57 -5.45
C TYR A 87 15.95 -21.55 -4.90
N VAL A 88 16.38 -20.69 -3.98
CA VAL A 88 15.60 -19.58 -3.43
C VAL A 88 16.49 -18.35 -3.40
N LEU A 89 16.00 -17.26 -3.95
CA LEU A 89 16.65 -15.96 -3.96
C LEU A 89 15.79 -14.96 -3.19
N PRO A 90 16.21 -14.54 -1.98
CA PRO A 90 15.54 -13.47 -1.29
C PRO A 90 15.84 -12.13 -1.97
N PHE A 91 14.83 -11.27 -2.05
CA PHE A 91 14.98 -9.89 -2.52
C PHE A 91 13.99 -8.97 -1.81
N SER A 92 14.38 -7.72 -1.63
CA SER A 92 13.57 -6.66 -1.00
C SER A 92 13.28 -5.55 -1.99
N GLY A 93 12.18 -4.85 -1.75
CA GLY A 93 11.84 -3.64 -2.45
C GLY A 93 10.93 -2.76 -1.61
N ALA A 94 10.61 -1.58 -2.11
CA ALA A 94 9.67 -0.67 -1.48
C ALA A 94 8.72 -0.09 -2.53
N LEU A 95 7.43 -0.04 -2.20
CA LEU A 95 6.49 0.80 -2.92
C LEU A 95 6.59 2.20 -2.31
N PHE A 96 6.97 3.16 -3.14
CA PHE A 96 7.26 4.51 -2.72
C PHE A 96 6.37 5.52 -3.44
N ARG A 97 5.98 6.58 -2.74
CA ARG A 97 5.25 7.70 -3.33
C ARG A 97 5.43 8.98 -2.54
N VAL A 98 5.54 10.09 -3.27
CA VAL A 98 5.46 11.46 -2.77
C VAL A 98 4.47 12.23 -3.64
N TYR A 99 3.29 12.55 -3.14
CA TYR A 99 2.30 13.31 -3.90
C TYR A 99 2.87 14.69 -4.30
N PRO A 100 2.67 15.15 -5.55
CA PRO A 100 1.78 14.61 -6.58
C PRO A 100 2.40 13.56 -7.52
N GLU A 101 3.63 13.10 -7.26
CA GLU A 101 4.31 12.13 -8.12
C GLU A 101 3.63 10.76 -8.14
N ASP A 102 3.96 10.03 -9.21
CA ASP A 102 3.56 8.64 -9.46
C ASP A 102 4.08 7.68 -8.37
N TYR A 103 3.43 6.51 -8.28
CA TYR A 103 3.93 5.39 -7.49
C TYR A 103 5.19 4.83 -8.13
N GLN A 104 6.21 4.64 -7.31
CA GLN A 104 7.50 4.11 -7.74
C GLN A 104 7.74 2.76 -7.10
N ALA A 105 8.07 1.77 -7.94
CA ALA A 105 8.58 0.49 -7.47
C ALA A 105 10.09 0.58 -7.32
N LEU A 106 10.58 0.43 -6.08
CA LEU A 106 12.00 0.51 -5.75
C LEU A 106 12.52 -0.89 -5.42
N LEU A 107 13.55 -1.36 -6.14
CA LEU A 107 14.26 -2.61 -5.84
C LEU A 107 15.49 -2.31 -4.98
N ASP A 108 15.66 -3.09 -3.91
CA ASP A 108 16.84 -3.02 -3.07
C ASP A 108 18.01 -3.74 -3.76
N THR A 109 19.11 -3.02 -3.98
CA THR A 109 20.31 -3.58 -4.61
C THR A 109 21.22 -4.30 -3.61
N GLY A 110 20.89 -4.28 -2.32
CA GLY A 110 21.69 -4.87 -1.24
C GLY A 110 22.89 -4.02 -0.81
N LYS A 111 23.10 -2.84 -1.44
CA LYS A 111 24.17 -1.88 -1.09
C LYS A 111 23.67 -0.69 -0.27
N GLY A 112 22.48 -0.80 0.33
CA GLY A 112 21.81 0.31 1.01
C GLY A 112 21.20 1.34 0.05
N THR A 113 21.18 1.05 -1.25
CA THR A 113 20.59 1.92 -2.28
C THR A 113 19.44 1.23 -2.99
N TYR A 114 18.39 2.01 -3.22
CA TYR A 114 17.22 1.60 -3.97
C TYR A 114 17.35 2.02 -5.44
N ARG A 115 17.04 1.10 -6.35
CA ARG A 115 16.92 1.39 -7.79
C ARG A 115 15.45 1.48 -8.15
N ARG A 116 15.04 2.57 -8.81
CA ARG A 116 13.69 2.68 -9.37
C ARG A 116 13.55 1.74 -10.57
N VAL A 117 12.52 0.89 -10.53
CA VAL A 117 12.24 -0.15 -11.53
C VAL A 117 11.02 0.18 -12.38
N ALA A 118 9.95 0.69 -11.76
CA ALA A 118 8.73 1.07 -12.44
C ALA A 118 8.15 2.35 -11.84
N SER A 119 7.39 3.08 -12.66
CA SER A 119 6.60 4.25 -12.27
C SER A 119 5.19 4.05 -12.80
N THR A 120 4.18 4.16 -11.93
CA THR A 120 2.77 4.03 -12.30
C THR A 120 1.95 5.14 -11.68
N PRO A 121 1.03 5.78 -12.43
CA PRO A 121 0.21 6.87 -11.90
C PRO A 121 -0.79 6.40 -10.86
N SER A 122 -1.26 5.15 -10.98
CA SER A 122 -2.13 4.50 -9.99
C SER A 122 -1.33 3.49 -9.17
N ARG A 123 -1.79 3.26 -7.93
CA ARG A 123 -1.22 2.28 -7.02
C ARG A 123 -1.23 0.88 -7.66
N PRO A 124 -0.06 0.25 -7.88
CA PRO A 124 0.01 -1.09 -8.43
C PRO A 124 -0.52 -2.11 -7.42
N ALA A 125 -1.13 -3.19 -7.90
CA ALA A 125 -1.49 -4.31 -7.05
C ALA A 125 -0.23 -4.99 -6.48
N LEU A 126 -0.36 -5.71 -5.36
CA LEU A 126 0.78 -6.44 -4.77
C LEU A 126 1.43 -7.44 -5.75
N SER A 127 0.63 -8.06 -6.63
CA SER A 127 1.14 -8.99 -7.66
C SER A 127 1.94 -8.25 -8.73
N GLU A 128 1.41 -7.15 -9.25
CA GLU A 128 2.06 -6.33 -10.29
C GLU A 128 3.36 -5.73 -9.78
N PHE A 129 3.35 -5.23 -8.55
CA PHE A 129 4.56 -4.74 -7.88
C PHE A 129 5.62 -5.85 -7.73
N ARG A 130 5.23 -7.05 -7.30
CA ARG A 130 6.15 -8.20 -7.19
C ARG A 130 6.71 -8.60 -8.56
N GLU A 131 5.88 -8.62 -9.60
CA GLU A 131 6.30 -8.95 -10.97
C GLU A 131 7.31 -7.93 -11.50
N ALA A 132 7.05 -6.64 -11.32
CA ALA A 132 7.99 -5.58 -11.69
C ALA A 132 9.35 -5.75 -10.98
N LEU A 133 9.35 -6.03 -9.67
CA LEU A 133 10.59 -6.28 -8.94
C LEU A 133 11.31 -7.55 -9.42
N THR A 134 10.57 -8.62 -9.69
CA THR A 134 11.14 -9.90 -10.14
C THR A 134 11.76 -9.76 -11.53
N SER A 135 11.12 -9.01 -12.43
CA SER A 135 11.65 -8.72 -13.77
C SER A 135 12.92 -7.86 -13.72
N ALA A 136 13.04 -6.92 -12.79
CA ALA A 136 14.28 -6.16 -12.63
C ALA A 136 15.37 -6.94 -11.88
N LEU A 137 14.98 -7.94 -11.08
CA LEU A 137 15.93 -8.77 -10.35
C LEU A 137 16.79 -9.59 -11.31
N SER A 138 16.23 -10.11 -12.41
CA SER A 138 17.00 -10.80 -13.46
C SER A 138 18.07 -9.89 -14.03
N ASP A 139 17.77 -8.62 -14.28
CA ASP A 139 18.72 -7.67 -14.84
C ASP A 139 19.83 -7.30 -13.84
N VAL A 140 19.46 -7.03 -12.58
CA VAL A 140 20.42 -6.60 -11.55
C VAL A 140 21.35 -7.73 -11.12
N ARG A 141 20.85 -8.95 -11.05
CA ARG A 141 21.62 -10.13 -10.61
C ARG A 141 22.18 -10.95 -11.78
N GLN A 142 21.96 -10.53 -13.03
CA GLN A 142 22.36 -11.25 -14.25
C GLN A 142 21.89 -12.71 -14.21
N ILE A 143 20.66 -12.93 -13.73
CA ILE A 143 20.05 -14.25 -13.65
C ILE A 143 19.20 -14.44 -14.89
N ASP A 144 19.40 -15.56 -15.59
CA ASP A 144 18.52 -15.95 -16.70
C ASP A 144 17.07 -15.94 -16.23
N SER A 145 16.22 -15.15 -16.89
CA SER A 145 14.79 -15.08 -16.57
C SER A 145 14.11 -16.45 -16.65
N ALA A 146 14.60 -17.35 -17.52
CA ALA A 146 14.16 -18.74 -17.63
C ALA A 146 14.50 -19.60 -16.38
N ALA A 147 15.43 -19.17 -15.54
CA ALA A 147 15.75 -19.83 -14.28
C ALA A 147 14.78 -19.45 -13.14
N LEU A 148 14.01 -18.37 -13.31
CA LEU A 148 13.01 -17.94 -12.33
C LEU A 148 11.72 -18.74 -12.51
N LEU A 149 11.30 -19.43 -11.47
CA LEU A 149 10.02 -20.12 -11.44
C LEU A 149 8.92 -19.11 -11.07
N THR A 150 8.36 -18.47 -12.09
CA THR A 150 7.36 -17.39 -12.01
C THR A 150 5.96 -17.85 -11.56
N ARG A 151 5.84 -18.81 -10.66
CA ARG A 151 4.53 -19.16 -10.08
C ARG A 151 4.22 -18.23 -8.90
N SER A 152 3.85 -16.99 -9.20
CA SER A 152 3.18 -16.13 -8.22
C SER A 152 1.71 -16.54 -8.13
N PHE A 153 1.29 -17.03 -6.97
CA PHE A 153 -0.12 -16.90 -6.60
C PHE A 153 -0.46 -15.41 -6.65
N ALA A 154 -1.54 -15.06 -7.35
CA ALA A 154 -2.08 -13.71 -7.41
C ALA A 154 -2.66 -13.32 -6.03
N ALA A 155 -1.78 -13.11 -5.05
CA ALA A 155 -2.14 -12.63 -3.74
C ALA A 155 -2.43 -11.14 -3.84
N ARG A 156 -3.68 -10.79 -4.13
CA ARG A 156 -4.19 -9.43 -3.98
C ARG A 156 -4.67 -9.25 -2.55
N ALA A 157 -4.36 -8.11 -1.95
CA ALA A 157 -5.04 -7.77 -0.70
C ALA A 157 -6.55 -7.67 -0.97
N TRP A 158 -7.38 -8.06 -0.01
CA TRP A 158 -8.84 -8.11 -0.23
C TRP A 158 -9.41 -6.75 -0.68
N PHE A 159 -8.83 -5.65 -0.19
CA PHE A 159 -9.21 -4.27 -0.56
C PHE A 159 -8.64 -3.82 -1.91
N GLU A 160 -7.60 -4.49 -2.43
CA GLU A 160 -7.09 -4.24 -3.79
C GLU A 160 -7.92 -4.98 -4.84
N ALA A 161 -8.48 -6.13 -4.47
CA ALA A 161 -9.23 -7.02 -5.34
C ALA A 161 -10.68 -6.57 -5.57
N ASP A 162 -10.95 -5.26 -5.69
CA ASP A 162 -12.29 -4.64 -5.75
C ASP A 162 -13.15 -5.11 -6.96
N ALA A 163 -13.51 -6.39 -6.93
CA ALA A 163 -14.23 -7.11 -7.96
C ALA A 163 -15.66 -6.58 -8.11
N GLN A 164 -16.14 -5.84 -7.11
CA GLN A 164 -17.49 -5.31 -7.03
C GLN A 164 -17.54 -3.78 -7.17
N ARG A 165 -16.40 -3.10 -7.40
CA ARG A 165 -16.30 -1.62 -7.48
C ARG A 165 -17.06 -0.92 -6.35
N GLN A 166 -16.86 -1.40 -5.12
CA GLN A 166 -17.57 -0.86 -3.96
C GLN A 166 -16.96 0.46 -3.48
N ASP A 167 -15.71 0.75 -3.85
CA ASP A 167 -15.04 1.98 -3.47
C ASP A 167 -15.78 3.20 -4.00
N ARG A 168 -16.16 4.12 -3.11
CA ARG A 168 -16.81 5.38 -3.48
C ARG A 168 -15.85 6.39 -4.11
N SER A 169 -14.55 6.19 -3.97
CA SER A 169 -13.51 7.04 -4.54
C SER A 169 -12.25 6.23 -4.85
N ASP A 170 -11.59 6.56 -5.95
CA ASP A 170 -10.28 6.01 -6.30
C ASP A 170 -9.11 6.80 -5.71
N SER A 171 -9.40 7.79 -4.85
CA SER A 171 -8.39 8.70 -4.28
C SER A 171 -7.26 7.97 -3.55
N TRP A 172 -7.55 6.84 -2.92
CA TRP A 172 -6.54 6.04 -2.23
C TRP A 172 -5.57 5.29 -3.16
N ARG A 173 -5.97 5.11 -4.43
CA ARG A 173 -5.13 4.54 -5.50
C ARG A 173 -4.44 5.61 -6.32
N SER A 174 -5.08 6.77 -6.49
CA SER A 174 -4.56 7.91 -7.23
C SER A 174 -3.51 8.66 -6.49
#